data_AF-A0A3D5IAR0-F1
#
_entry.id   AF-A0A3D5IAR0-F1
#
_cell.length_a   1.000
_cell.length_b   1.000
_cell.length_c   1.000
_cell.angle_alpha   90.00
_cell.angle_beta   90.00
_cell.angle_gamma   90.00
#
_symmetry.space_group_name_H-M   'P 1'
#
loop_
_entity.id
_entity.type
_entity.pdbx_description
1 polymer ?
#
loop_
_entity_poly.entity_id
_entity_poly.type
_entity_poly.pdbx_seq_one_letter_code
_entity_poly.pdbx_strand_id
1 'polypeptide(L)'
;MNATKKLSAGAWLSIVTCVLSLAALVAYLINTSAAGYFQNATVSNLVLMVVGAAVLEAAAVVLSMVKGAKKVVDLLTGLCQIAAPALLALAFINLVSARVEGFAFIYFSNADVLLEVQTAANMSSATCAIVNLVLLAVSSIAGIVSAFFTLKK
;
A
#
# COMPACT_ATOMS: atom_id res chain seq x y z
N MET A 1 -1.91 9.56 31.51
CA MET A 1 -1.91 10.67 30.53
C MET A 1 -2.13 10.05 29.15
N ASN A 2 -3.29 10.25 28.50
CA ASN A 2 -3.65 9.52 27.27
C ASN A 2 -2.86 10.04 26.05
N ALA A 3 -2.10 9.14 25.39
CA ALA A 3 -1.30 9.44 24.20
C ALA A 3 -2.12 10.06 23.04
N THR A 4 -3.41 9.75 22.98
CA THR A 4 -4.35 10.22 21.95
C THR A 4 -4.64 11.72 21.99
N LYS A 5 -4.43 12.42 23.12
CA LYS A 5 -4.66 13.88 23.20
C LYS A 5 -3.55 14.71 22.54
N LYS A 6 -2.43 14.12 22.12
CA LYS A 6 -1.24 14.82 21.60
C LYS A 6 -0.95 14.65 20.10
N LEU A 7 -1.68 13.79 19.39
CA LEU A 7 -1.42 13.55 17.96
C LEU A 7 -2.05 14.66 17.09
N SER A 8 -1.30 15.15 16.10
CA SER A 8 -1.78 16.11 15.10
C SER A 8 -2.63 15.39 14.03
N ALA A 9 -3.28 16.17 13.15
CA ALA A 9 -4.00 15.61 12.01
C ALA A 9 -3.09 14.80 11.08
N GLY A 10 -1.87 15.28 10.82
CA GLY A 10 -0.89 14.55 10.03
C GLY A 10 -0.49 13.21 10.67
N ALA A 11 -0.29 13.18 11.99
CA ALA A 11 0.07 11.94 12.68
C ALA A 11 -1.03 10.89 12.59
N TRP A 12 -2.31 11.30 12.64
CA TRP A 12 -3.43 10.40 12.39
C TRP A 12 -3.48 9.90 10.95
N LEU A 13 -3.24 10.78 9.96
CA LEU A 13 -3.21 10.39 8.55
C LEU A 13 -2.08 9.41 8.24
N SER A 14 -0.90 9.58 8.84
CA SER A 14 0.21 8.63 8.73
C SER A 14 -0.12 7.27 9.36
N ILE A 15 -0.80 7.25 10.51
CA ILE A 15 -1.28 5.99 11.12
C ILE A 15 -2.29 5.30 10.20
N VAL A 16 -3.27 6.04 9.65
CA VAL A 16 -4.25 5.49 8.71
C VAL A 16 -3.56 4.93 7.46
N THR A 17 -2.59 5.66 6.91
CA THR A 17 -1.80 5.23 5.76
C THR A 17 -1.03 3.94 6.06
N CYS A 18 -0.42 3.85 7.24
CA CYS A 18 0.25 2.64 7.70
C CYS A 18 -0.72 1.45 7.76
N VAL A 19 -1.91 1.61 8.36
CA VAL A 19 -2.92 0.54 8.43
C VAL A 19 -3.38 0.11 7.04
N LEU A 20 -3.65 1.05 6.14
CA LEU A 20 -4.06 0.75 4.76
C LEU A 20 -2.95 0.02 3.99
N SER A 21 -1.69 0.41 4.19
CA SER A 21 -0.54 -0.27 3.56
C SER A 21 -0.42 -1.73 4.02
N LEU A 22 -0.67 -2.01 5.31
CA LEU A 22 -0.68 -3.38 5.83
C LEU A 22 -1.87 -4.19 5.29
N ALA A 23 -3.04 -3.56 5.15
CA ALA A 23 -4.18 -4.20 4.51
C ALA A 23 -3.89 -4.54 3.04
N ALA A 24 -3.23 -3.64 2.30
CA ALA A 24 -2.78 -3.89 0.94
C ALA A 24 -1.79 -5.07 0.87
N LEU A 25 -0.84 -5.14 1.82
CA LEU A 25 0.08 -6.27 1.92
C LEU A 25 -0.65 -7.60 2.15
N VAL A 26 -1.62 -7.64 3.06
CA VAL A 26 -2.43 -8.85 3.29
C VAL A 26 -3.19 -9.25 2.04
N ALA A 27 -3.82 -8.30 1.34
CA ALA A 27 -4.51 -8.56 0.09
C ALA A 27 -3.57 -9.11 -0.99
N TYR A 28 -2.34 -8.58 -1.08
CA TYR A 28 -1.31 -9.10 -1.98
C TYR A 28 -0.90 -10.54 -1.67
N LEU A 29 -0.66 -10.85 -0.39
CA LEU A 29 -0.29 -12.19 0.04
C LEU A 29 -1.41 -13.18 -0.29
N ILE A 30 -2.66 -12.83 -0.01
CA ILE A 30 -3.82 -13.65 -0.38
C ILE A 30 -3.91 -13.83 -1.90
N ASN A 31 -3.73 -12.76 -2.69
CA ASN A 31 -3.80 -12.83 -4.15
C ASN A 31 -2.77 -13.79 -4.76
N THR A 32 -1.60 -13.92 -4.13
CA THR A 32 -0.50 -14.77 -4.60
C THR A 32 -0.50 -16.17 -3.98
N SER A 33 -1.18 -16.39 -2.85
CA SER A 33 -1.25 -17.70 -2.19
C SER A 33 -2.54 -18.48 -2.46
N ALA A 34 -3.66 -17.79 -2.69
CA ALA A 34 -4.95 -18.42 -2.93
C ALA A 34 -5.04 -19.04 -4.33
N ALA A 35 -5.87 -20.07 -4.47
CA ALA A 35 -6.12 -20.71 -5.76
C ALA A 35 -6.73 -19.74 -6.77
N GLY A 36 -6.26 -19.81 -8.02
CA GLY A 36 -6.72 -18.99 -9.14
C GLY A 36 -5.55 -18.44 -9.95
N TYR A 37 -5.86 -17.61 -10.95
CA TYR A 37 -4.92 -17.18 -11.98
C TYR A 37 -3.62 -16.56 -11.45
N PHE A 38 -3.69 -15.76 -10.38
CA PHE A 38 -2.51 -15.07 -9.82
C PHE A 38 -1.77 -15.87 -8.74
N GLN A 39 -2.12 -17.14 -8.54
CA GLN A 39 -1.41 -18.01 -7.61
C GLN A 39 0.07 -18.14 -8.02
N ASN A 40 0.97 -17.95 -7.06
CA ASN A 40 2.43 -17.92 -7.25
C ASN A 40 2.94 -16.82 -8.20
N ALA A 41 2.09 -15.90 -8.67
CA ALA A 41 2.50 -14.79 -9.53
C ALA A 41 3.08 -13.62 -8.71
N THR A 42 4.16 -13.87 -7.98
CA THR A 42 4.77 -12.90 -7.07
C THR A 42 5.53 -11.79 -7.80
N VAL A 43 5.43 -10.56 -7.29
CA VAL A 43 6.19 -9.39 -7.70
C VAL A 43 7.36 -9.17 -6.74
N SER A 44 8.59 -9.39 -7.19
CA SER A 44 9.79 -9.56 -6.35
C SER A 44 10.07 -8.44 -5.34
N ASN A 45 9.65 -7.20 -5.63
CA ASN A 45 9.94 -6.05 -4.77
C ASN A 45 8.72 -5.52 -4.00
N LEU A 46 7.52 -6.02 -4.28
CA LEU A 46 6.29 -5.39 -3.77
C LEU A 46 6.21 -5.46 -2.24
N VAL A 47 6.53 -6.62 -1.65
CA VAL A 47 6.53 -6.78 -0.19
C VAL A 47 7.52 -5.80 0.47
N LEU A 48 8.74 -5.70 -0.07
CA LEU A 48 9.76 -4.80 0.45
C LEU A 48 9.33 -3.33 0.39
N MET A 49 8.68 -2.92 -0.70
CA MET A 49 8.21 -1.55 -0.89
C MET A 49 7.07 -1.21 0.07
N VAL A 50 6.10 -2.10 0.23
CA VAL A 50 4.94 -1.88 1.13
C VAL A 50 5.37 -1.93 2.60
N VAL A 51 6.21 -2.89 2.99
CA VAL A 51 6.76 -2.95 4.36
C VAL A 51 7.66 -1.75 4.63
N GLY A 52 8.50 -1.36 3.68
CA GLY A 52 9.34 -0.16 3.78
C GLY A 52 8.50 1.10 3.99
N ALA A 53 7.40 1.26 3.25
CA ALA A 53 6.47 2.36 3.45
C ALA A 53 5.82 2.36 4.84
N ALA A 54 5.34 1.21 5.31
CA ALA A 54 4.73 1.08 6.64
C ALA A 54 5.71 1.44 7.76
N VAL A 55 6.97 1.00 7.63
CA VAL A 55 8.05 1.33 8.57
C VAL A 55 8.36 2.83 8.54
N LEU A 56 8.41 3.45 7.37
CA LEU A 56 8.65 4.89 7.24
C LEU A 56 7.51 5.74 7.83
N GLU A 57 6.24 5.37 7.62
CA GLU A 57 5.11 6.05 8.25
C GLU A 57 5.18 5.94 9.77
N ALA A 58 5.46 4.75 10.30
CA ALA A 58 5.63 4.54 11.73
C ALA A 58 6.82 5.35 12.29
N ALA A 59 7.94 5.37 11.57
CA ALA A 59 9.12 6.15 11.93
C ALA A 59 8.82 7.66 11.94
N ALA A 60 8.09 8.17 10.95
CA ALA A 60 7.69 9.58 10.91
C ALA A 60 6.88 9.97 12.15
N VAL A 61 5.92 9.13 12.54
CA VAL A 61 5.11 9.35 13.75
C VAL A 61 5.98 9.32 15.01
N VAL A 62 6.87 8.34 15.16
CA VAL A 62 7.75 8.23 16.34
C VAL A 62 8.73 9.40 16.42
N LEU A 63 9.36 9.78 15.30
CA LEU A 63 10.30 10.90 15.21
C LEU A 63 9.63 12.23 15.57
N SER A 64 8.35 12.42 15.20
CA SER A 64 7.61 13.63 15.55
C SER A 64 7.46 13.83 17.07
N MET A 65 7.59 12.77 17.87
CA MET A 65 7.49 12.79 19.33
C MET A 65 8.83 13.04 20.04
N VAL A 66 9.96 13.00 19.32
CA VAL A 66 11.30 13.17 19.90
C VAL A 66 11.54 14.62 20.31
N LYS A 67 12.08 14.82 21.53
CA LYS A 67 12.49 16.14 22.04
C LYS A 67 13.99 16.34 21.82
N GLY A 68 14.37 17.41 21.11
CA GLY A 68 15.77 17.75 20.81
C GLY A 68 16.12 17.68 19.33
N ALA A 69 17.32 18.13 18.95
CA ALA A 69 17.88 18.07 17.58
C ALA A 69 16.90 18.49 16.46
N LYS A 70 16.15 19.59 16.67
CA LYS A 70 14.98 19.99 15.88
C LYS A 70 15.20 19.93 14.36
N LYS A 71 16.29 20.50 13.86
CA LYS A 71 16.60 20.50 12.42
C LYS A 71 16.76 19.08 11.82
N VAL A 72 17.47 18.19 12.52
CA VAL A 72 17.72 16.82 12.03
C VAL A 72 16.44 15.99 12.12
N VAL A 73 15.72 16.10 13.24
CA VAL A 73 14.45 15.37 13.44
C VAL A 73 13.40 15.83 12.43
N ASP A 74 13.27 17.13 12.17
CA ASP A 74 12.33 17.68 11.19
C ASP A 74 12.67 17.20 9.77
N LEU A 75 13.96 17.19 9.40
CA LEU A 75 14.42 16.69 8.10
C LEU A 75 14.12 15.19 7.92
N LEU A 76 14.46 14.35 8.90
CA LEU A 76 14.21 12.91 8.83
C LEU A 76 12.70 12.61 8.79
N THR A 77 11.92 13.34 9.59
CA THR A 77 10.45 13.21 9.59
C THR A 77 9.87 13.54 8.22
N GLY A 78 10.29 14.66 7.61
CA GLY A 78 9.85 15.05 6.27
C GLY A 78 10.27 14.06 5.19
N LEU A 79 11.51 13.52 5.27
CA LEU A 79 11.97 12.47 4.37
C LEU A 79 11.11 11.21 4.47
N CYS A 80 10.77 10.76 5.68
CA CYS A 80 9.88 9.62 5.88
C CYS A 80 8.48 9.87 5.29
N GLN A 81 7.91 11.06 5.51
CA GLN A 81 6.60 11.44 4.96
C GLN A 81 6.57 11.50 3.43
N ILE A 82 7.70 11.71 2.76
CA ILE A 82 7.78 11.73 1.29
C ILE A 82 8.11 10.33 0.74
N ALA A 83 9.05 9.65 1.36
CA ALA A 83 9.53 8.35 0.90
C ALA A 83 8.46 7.25 1.05
N ALA A 84 7.64 7.29 2.10
CA ALA A 84 6.57 6.31 2.31
C ALA A 84 5.53 6.31 1.17
N PRO A 85 4.87 7.43 0.83
CA PRO A 85 3.92 7.45 -0.29
C PRO A 85 4.59 7.17 -1.64
N ALA A 86 5.86 7.57 -1.84
CA ALA A 86 6.59 7.24 -3.06
C ALA A 86 6.76 5.72 -3.23
N LEU A 87 7.10 5.00 -2.16
CA LEU A 87 7.19 3.53 -2.20
C LEU A 87 5.83 2.87 -2.46
N LEU A 88 4.75 3.40 -1.88
CA LEU A 88 3.38 2.89 -2.12
C LEU A 88 2.95 3.12 -3.58
N ALA A 89 3.24 4.29 -4.14
CA ALA A 89 2.98 4.59 -5.55
C ALA A 89 3.76 3.67 -6.49
N LEU A 90 5.05 3.45 -6.21
CA LEU A 90 5.86 2.53 -6.99
C LEU A 90 5.36 1.08 -6.86
N ALA A 91 4.92 0.65 -5.67
CA ALA A 91 4.35 -0.67 -5.45
C ALA A 91 3.05 -0.86 -6.26
N PHE A 92 2.21 0.18 -6.29
CA PHE A 92 1.00 0.21 -7.11
C PHE A 92 1.33 0.05 -8.59
N ILE A 93 2.25 0.85 -9.13
CA ILE A 93 2.65 0.80 -10.56
C ILE A 93 3.17 -0.60 -10.91
N ASN A 94 4.08 -1.14 -10.09
CA ASN A 94 4.63 -2.48 -10.33
C ASN A 94 3.55 -3.56 -10.32
N LEU A 95 2.56 -3.46 -9.43
CA LEU A 95 1.45 -4.41 -9.39
C LEU A 95 0.53 -4.27 -10.60
N VAL A 96 0.20 -3.05 -11.02
CA VAL A 96 -0.61 -2.82 -12.23
C VAL A 96 0.06 -3.48 -13.43
N SER A 97 1.34 -3.23 -13.62
CA SER A 97 2.12 -3.83 -14.71
C SER A 97 2.11 -5.36 -14.65
N ALA A 98 2.19 -5.94 -13.45
CA ALA A 98 2.16 -7.39 -13.25
C ALA A 98 0.77 -8.03 -13.32
N ARG A 99 -0.31 -7.24 -13.41
CA ARG A 99 -1.70 -7.73 -13.40
C ARG A 99 -2.50 -7.38 -14.64
N VAL A 100 -2.06 -6.40 -15.43
CA VAL A 100 -2.78 -5.94 -16.63
C VAL A 100 -3.02 -7.05 -17.65
N GLU A 101 -2.01 -7.89 -17.92
CA GLU A 101 -2.15 -9.01 -18.86
C GLU A 101 -3.09 -10.09 -18.31
N GLY A 102 -3.01 -10.38 -17.01
CA GLY A 102 -3.92 -11.32 -16.37
C GLY A 102 -5.37 -10.83 -16.35
N PHE A 103 -5.59 -9.53 -16.18
CA PHE A 103 -6.93 -8.95 -16.32
C PHE A 103 -7.43 -9.00 -17.76
N ALA A 104 -6.55 -8.74 -18.74
CA ALA A 104 -6.89 -8.90 -20.15
C ALA A 104 -7.33 -10.33 -20.45
N PHE A 105 -6.59 -11.32 -19.95
CA PHE A 105 -6.92 -12.72 -20.10
C PHE A 105 -8.24 -13.09 -19.40
N ILE A 106 -8.45 -12.69 -18.15
CA ILE A 106 -9.65 -13.09 -17.39
C ILE A 106 -10.92 -12.41 -17.91
N TYR A 107 -10.87 -11.11 -18.19
CA TYR A 107 -12.07 -10.32 -18.51
C TYR A 107 -12.32 -10.13 -20.01
N PHE A 108 -11.30 -10.26 -20.85
CA PHE A 108 -11.37 -9.93 -22.28
C PHE A 108 -10.91 -11.07 -23.20
N SER A 109 -10.91 -12.31 -22.70
CA SER A 109 -10.66 -13.50 -23.52
C SER A 109 -11.71 -13.70 -24.62
N ASN A 110 -11.34 -14.47 -25.64
CA ASN A 110 -12.26 -14.87 -26.70
C ASN A 110 -13.46 -15.65 -26.12
N ALA A 111 -14.65 -15.46 -26.71
CA ALA A 111 -15.90 -16.08 -26.29
C ALA A 111 -15.80 -17.62 -26.21
N ASP A 112 -15.01 -18.23 -27.10
CA ASP A 112 -14.83 -19.67 -27.19
C ASP A 112 -14.17 -20.29 -25.95
N VAL A 113 -13.36 -19.51 -25.22
CA VAL A 113 -12.63 -19.97 -24.02
C VAL A 113 -13.07 -19.25 -22.74
N LEU A 114 -14.06 -18.37 -22.83
CA LEU A 114 -14.44 -17.47 -21.74
C LEU A 114 -14.90 -18.24 -20.49
N LEU A 115 -15.67 -19.33 -20.68
CA LEU A 115 -16.17 -20.16 -19.58
C LEU A 115 -15.06 -20.98 -18.90
N GLU A 116 -14.01 -21.33 -19.63
CA GLU A 116 -12.85 -22.05 -19.10
C GLU A 116 -11.93 -21.12 -18.31
N VAL A 117 -11.85 -19.86 -18.73
CA VAL A 117 -11.00 -18.86 -18.08
C VAL A 117 -11.69 -18.19 -16.89
N GLN A 118 -12.99 -17.88 -16.98
CA GLN A 118 -13.77 -17.24 -15.91
C GLN A 118 -14.29 -18.23 -14.87
N THR A 119 -13.43 -19.15 -14.43
CA THR A 119 -13.73 -20.02 -13.29
C THR A 119 -13.96 -19.18 -12.03
N ALA A 120 -14.71 -19.74 -11.07
CA ALA A 120 -14.92 -19.09 -9.78
C ALA A 120 -13.60 -18.71 -9.08
N ALA A 121 -12.57 -19.55 -9.19
CA ALA A 121 -11.24 -19.29 -8.64
C ALA A 121 -10.53 -18.13 -9.34
N ASN A 122 -10.55 -18.07 -10.67
CA ASN A 122 -9.91 -16.99 -11.43
C ASN A 122 -10.61 -15.65 -11.23
N MET A 123 -11.95 -15.65 -11.20
CA MET A 123 -12.73 -14.45 -10.91
C MET A 123 -12.47 -13.94 -9.49
N SER A 124 -12.41 -14.84 -8.49
CA SER A 124 -12.06 -14.49 -7.12
C SER A 124 -10.62 -13.92 -7.02
N SER A 125 -9.67 -14.55 -7.71
CA SER A 125 -8.28 -14.09 -7.78
C SER A 125 -8.18 -12.70 -8.42
N ALA A 126 -8.94 -12.43 -9.49
CA ALA A 126 -9.00 -11.12 -10.13
C ALA A 126 -9.62 -10.05 -9.20
N THR A 127 -10.71 -10.37 -8.51
CA THR A 127 -11.30 -9.47 -7.50
C THR A 127 -10.29 -9.15 -6.39
N CYS A 128 -9.55 -10.14 -5.90
CA CYS A 128 -8.52 -9.94 -4.89
C CYS A 128 -7.39 -9.02 -5.39
N ALA A 129 -6.94 -9.20 -6.64
CA ALA A 129 -5.97 -8.32 -7.28
C ALA A 129 -6.49 -6.88 -7.39
N ILE A 130 -7.76 -6.67 -7.74
CA ILE A 130 -8.40 -5.35 -7.80
C ILE A 130 -8.44 -4.71 -6.41
N VAL A 131 -8.85 -5.46 -5.38
CA VAL A 131 -8.89 -4.95 -3.99
C VAL A 131 -7.49 -4.51 -3.55
N ASN A 132 -6.46 -5.30 -3.83
CA ASN A 132 -5.08 -4.95 -3.53
C ASN A 132 -4.65 -3.65 -4.25
N LEU A 133 -4.94 -3.52 -5.55
CA LEU A 133 -4.65 -2.30 -6.31
C LEU A 133 -5.35 -1.07 -5.74
N VAL A 134 -6.63 -1.18 -5.37
CA VAL A 134 -7.38 -0.08 -4.74
C VAL A 134 -6.78 0.29 -3.39
N LEU A 135 -6.42 -0.69 -2.56
CA LEU A 135 -5.81 -0.44 -1.26
C LEU A 135 -4.45 0.27 -1.41
N LEU A 136 -3.59 -0.16 -2.35
CA LEU A 136 -2.32 0.52 -2.63
C LEU A 136 -2.53 1.96 -3.12
N ALA A 137 -3.48 2.18 -4.04
CA ALA A 137 -3.79 3.51 -4.55
C ALA A 137 -4.29 4.44 -3.43
N VAL A 138 -5.26 3.99 -2.63
CA VAL A 138 -5.81 4.78 -1.52
C VAL A 138 -4.75 5.02 -0.45
N SER A 139 -3.90 4.03 -0.13
CA SER A 139 -2.78 4.21 0.79
C SER A 139 -1.79 5.26 0.28
N SER A 140 -1.42 5.18 -1.00
CA SER A 140 -0.51 6.16 -1.61
C SER A 140 -1.08 7.57 -1.55
N ILE A 141 -2.36 7.75 -1.87
CA ILE A 141 -3.01 9.07 -1.82
C ILE A 141 -3.09 9.57 -0.37
N ALA A 142 -3.47 8.72 0.57
CA ALA A 142 -3.52 9.07 1.99
C ALA A 142 -2.14 9.50 2.52
N GLY A 143 -1.07 8.81 2.11
CA GLY A 143 0.31 9.16 2.45
C GLY A 143 0.74 10.49 1.84
N ILE A 144 0.42 10.74 0.57
CA ILE A 144 0.70 12.03 -0.11
C ILE A 144 -0.01 13.16 0.66
N VAL A 145 -1.29 12.99 0.97
CA VAL A 145 -2.06 13.98 1.73
C VAL A 145 -1.44 14.18 3.11
N SER A 146 -1.07 13.09 3.80
CA SER A 146 -0.41 13.14 5.11
C SER A 146 0.85 13.99 5.11
N ALA A 147 1.66 13.91 4.05
CA ALA A 147 2.90 14.66 3.91
C ALA A 147 2.73 16.19 3.92
N PHE A 148 1.53 16.70 3.58
CA PHE A 148 1.22 18.14 3.63
C PHE A 148 0.78 18.62 5.02
N PHE A 149 0.50 17.71 5.95
CA PHE A 149 0.11 18.07 7.31
C PHE A 149 1.29 17.94 8.28
N THR A 150 1.37 18.90 9.20
CA THR A 150 2.36 18.82 10.30
C THR A 150 2.08 17.61 11.18
N LEU A 151 3.13 16.84 11.51
CA LEU A 151 3.09 15.76 12.49
C LEU A 151 3.19 16.27 13.93
N LYS A 152 3.62 17.52 14.11
CA LYS A 152 3.78 18.15 15.42
C LYS A 152 2.56 19.01 15.75
N LYS A 153 2.12 18.92 17.02
CA LYS A 153 1.20 19.88 17.64
C LYS A 153 1.97 21.10 18.16
#